data_AF-A0AAV5IAP4-F1
#
_entry.id   AF-A0AAV5IAP4-F1
#
_cell.length_a   1.000
_cell.length_b   1.000
_cell.length_c   1.000
_cell.angle_alpha   90.00
_cell.angle_beta   90.00
_cell.angle_gamma   90.00
#
_symmetry.space_group_name_H-M   'P 1'
#
loop_
_entity.id
_entity.type
_entity.pdbx_description
1 polymer ?
#
loop_
_entity_poly.entity_id
_entity_poly.type
_entity_poly.pdbx_seq_one_letter_code
_entity_poly.pdbx_strand_id
1 'polypeptide(L)'
;MQIPKAHGFSPRNDLSCPANQNMAEFFNEKCGISGHIPLGSFNAMFNFTGSRQVDAAATKSLAMVGYFIPLYEVKLAKLNLVLHEEIKRAVPYSWDPASLASFIENYGTHIVTSATVGGRDVVYIRQHQSSSLSVSDIENYVKDIGDHRFMDSTGESSAGPLKYKDKDVTVIFRRRGGDDLEQSPDRWAETVRLAPDVINMTFTPIVSLLEGVPGIKHLARAIDLYLEYKPPIEDLQYFLDFQIARIWAPEQSNIQRKEPVCPSLQFSLMGPKLYVSPDQVIYIFT
;
A
#
# COMPACT_ATOMS: atom_id res chain seq x y z
N MET A 1 -28.25 17.66 20.14
CA MET A 1 -27.10 16.77 19.89
C MET A 1 -26.06 17.62 19.19
N GLN A 2 -24.91 17.87 19.82
CA GLN A 2 -23.93 18.82 19.27
C GLN A 2 -23.25 18.16 18.09
N ILE A 3 -23.46 18.72 16.90
CA ILE A 3 -22.99 18.20 15.61
C ILE A 3 -21.45 18.22 15.63
N PRO A 4 -20.75 17.07 15.50
CA PRO A 4 -19.30 17.09 15.37
C PRO A 4 -18.91 17.78 14.05
N LYS A 5 -17.91 18.67 14.12
CA LYS A 5 -17.42 19.45 12.96
C LYS A 5 -16.63 18.57 11.99
N ALA A 6 -16.74 18.84 10.70
CA ALA A 6 -15.85 18.30 9.67
C ALA A 6 -14.37 18.62 10.03
N HIS A 7 -13.50 17.62 9.95
CA HIS A 7 -12.06 17.80 10.15
C HIS A 7 -11.39 17.80 8.77
N GLY A 8 -11.04 18.99 8.27
CA GLY A 8 -10.17 19.13 7.10
C GLY A 8 -8.71 18.98 7.53
N PHE A 9 -7.95 18.13 6.83
CA PHE A 9 -6.51 18.05 7.01
C PHE A 9 -5.83 18.63 5.77
N SER A 10 -5.16 19.77 5.93
CA SER A 10 -4.21 20.33 4.96
C SER A 10 -2.79 20.07 5.49
N PRO A 11 -1.85 19.54 4.68
CA PRO A 11 -0.49 19.27 5.15
C PRO A 11 0.18 20.55 5.69
N ARG A 12 0.89 20.45 6.82
CA ARG A 12 1.76 21.53 7.31
C ARG A 12 2.90 21.77 6.32
N ASN A 13 3.22 23.05 6.11
CA ASN A 13 4.30 23.56 5.27
C ASN A 13 5.71 23.25 5.84
N ASP A 14 6.09 21.99 5.92
CA ASP A 14 7.49 21.61 6.09
C ASP A 14 8.07 21.22 4.73
N LEU A 15 8.89 22.12 4.17
CA LEU A 15 9.51 22.04 2.83
C LEU A 15 10.50 20.86 2.63
N SER A 16 10.53 19.88 3.54
CA SER A 16 11.46 18.74 3.49
C SER A 16 10.81 17.38 3.28
N CYS A 17 9.48 17.26 3.41
CA CYS A 17 8.78 15.97 3.31
C CYS A 17 7.79 15.96 2.13
N PRO A 18 7.82 14.94 1.24
CA PRO A 18 6.84 14.82 0.16
C PRO A 18 5.43 14.80 0.74
N ALA A 19 4.47 15.50 0.15
CA ALA A 19 3.07 15.54 0.63
C ALA A 19 2.45 14.14 0.83
N ASN A 20 2.92 13.14 0.07
CA ASN A 20 2.53 11.74 0.21
C ASN A 20 3.00 11.11 1.53
N GLN A 21 4.17 11.51 2.04
CA GLN A 21 4.74 10.95 3.26
C GLN A 21 3.94 11.38 4.49
N ASN A 22 3.66 12.68 4.63
CA ASN A 22 2.89 13.21 5.76
C ASN A 22 1.48 12.61 5.81
N MET A 23 0.82 12.44 4.67
CA MET A 23 -0.50 11.81 4.60
C MET A 23 -0.43 10.30 4.88
N ALA A 24 0.61 9.60 4.41
CA ALA A 24 0.79 8.18 4.74
C ALA A 24 1.01 7.98 6.25
N GLU A 25 1.84 8.81 6.88
CA GLU A 25 2.07 8.80 8.33
C GLU A 25 0.77 9.04 9.11
N PHE A 26 -0.04 10.02 8.69
CA PHE A 26 -1.37 10.25 9.29
C PHE A 26 -2.29 9.03 9.22
N PHE A 27 -2.30 8.31 8.10
CA PHE A 27 -3.07 7.07 7.95
C PHE A 27 -2.51 5.94 8.83
N ASN A 28 -1.19 5.85 8.94
CA ASN A 28 -0.52 4.83 9.74
C ASN A 28 -0.80 5.04 11.23
N GLU A 29 -0.72 6.29 11.71
CA GLU A 29 -1.07 6.66 13.08
C GLU A 29 -2.52 6.29 13.42
N LYS A 30 -3.47 6.57 12.52
CA LYS A 30 -4.87 6.13 12.67
C LYS A 30 -5.04 4.61 12.75
N CYS A 31 -4.10 3.87 12.17
CA CYS A 31 -4.05 2.41 12.18
C CYS A 31 -3.22 1.84 13.36
N GLY A 32 -2.69 2.70 14.24
CA GLY A 32 -1.82 2.28 15.35
C GLY A 32 -0.45 1.77 14.91
N ILE A 33 -0.01 2.11 13.70
CA ILE A 33 1.29 1.73 13.14
C ILE A 33 2.19 2.96 13.07
N SER A 34 3.42 2.86 13.57
CA SER A 34 4.43 3.91 13.42
C SER A 34 5.19 3.79 12.10
N GLY A 35 5.63 4.92 11.55
CA GLY A 35 6.52 4.98 10.39
C GLY A 35 5.83 5.46 9.11
N HIS A 36 6.61 5.53 8.03
CA HIS A 36 6.24 6.24 6.81
C HIS A 36 5.81 5.34 5.64
N ILE A 37 5.86 4.00 5.82
CA ILE A 37 5.53 3.06 4.73
C ILE A 37 4.01 3.10 4.56
N PRO A 38 3.48 3.53 3.40
CA PRO A 38 2.04 3.67 3.25
C PRO A 38 1.35 2.32 3.37
N LEU A 39 0.25 2.23 4.11
CA LEU A 39 -0.53 1.00 4.23
C LEU A 39 -1.37 0.72 2.98
N GLY A 40 -1.89 -0.51 2.85
CA GLY A 40 -2.83 -0.87 1.78
C GLY A 40 -4.10 -0.01 1.81
N SER A 41 -4.57 0.35 3.02
CA SER A 41 -5.71 1.24 3.21
C SER A 41 -5.47 2.63 2.62
N PHE A 42 -4.30 3.23 2.85
CA PHE A 42 -3.89 4.50 2.23
C PHE A 42 -3.92 4.40 0.69
N ASN A 43 -3.33 3.35 0.13
CA ASN A 43 -3.32 3.14 -1.33
C ASN A 43 -4.75 3.05 -1.88
N ALA A 44 -5.62 2.28 -1.22
CA ALA A 44 -7.00 2.10 -1.64
C ALA A 44 -7.86 3.38 -1.54
N MET A 45 -7.59 4.25 -0.54
CA MET A 45 -8.32 5.51 -0.39
C MET A 45 -7.98 6.52 -1.49
N PHE A 46 -6.72 6.55 -1.97
CA PHE A 46 -6.26 7.46 -3.01
C PHE A 46 -6.16 6.83 -4.42
N ASN A 47 -6.63 5.59 -4.61
CA ASN A 47 -6.52 4.82 -5.86
C ASN A 47 -5.07 4.72 -6.38
N PHE A 48 -4.12 4.47 -5.48
CA PHE A 48 -2.74 4.14 -5.84
C PHE A 48 -2.63 2.66 -6.22
N THR A 49 -2.03 2.40 -7.38
CA THR A 49 -1.89 1.06 -7.97
C THR A 49 -0.47 0.75 -8.42
N GLY A 50 0.44 1.74 -8.37
CA GLY A 50 1.84 1.59 -8.75
C GLY A 50 2.72 1.25 -7.56
N SER A 51 4.03 1.23 -7.81
CA SER A 51 5.01 1.21 -6.72
C SER A 51 5.00 2.54 -5.97
N ARG A 52 5.42 2.51 -4.70
CA ARG A 52 5.47 3.71 -3.84
C ARG A 52 6.19 4.88 -4.51
N GLN A 53 7.30 4.61 -5.20
CA GLN A 53 8.12 5.64 -5.84
C GLN A 53 7.41 6.26 -7.05
N VAL A 54 6.76 5.44 -7.88
CA VAL A 54 6.04 5.90 -9.08
C VAL A 54 4.82 6.73 -8.68
N ASP A 55 4.01 6.21 -7.75
CA ASP A 55 2.83 6.89 -7.26
C ASP A 55 3.17 8.21 -6.54
N ALA A 56 4.28 8.22 -5.81
CA ALA A 56 4.77 9.43 -5.16
C ALA A 56 5.25 10.48 -6.17
N ALA A 57 5.97 10.07 -7.23
CA ALA A 57 6.45 10.98 -8.28
C ALA A 57 5.32 11.56 -9.14
N ALA A 58 4.23 10.81 -9.31
CA ALA A 58 3.05 11.25 -10.06
C ALA A 58 2.12 12.18 -9.27
N THR A 59 2.33 12.34 -7.96
CA THR A 59 1.41 13.06 -7.06
C THR A 59 2.04 14.31 -6.47
N LYS A 60 1.42 15.47 -6.73
CA LYS A 60 1.84 16.77 -6.23
C LYS A 60 1.41 16.98 -4.78
N SER A 61 0.13 16.72 -4.50
CA SER A 61 -0.45 16.88 -3.16
C SER A 61 -1.64 15.97 -2.96
N LEU A 62 -1.93 15.69 -1.68
CA LEU A 62 -3.07 14.90 -1.24
C LEU A 62 -3.87 15.70 -0.22
N ALA A 63 -5.19 15.58 -0.30
CA ALA A 63 -6.09 16.15 0.68
C ALA A 63 -7.27 15.21 0.94
N MET A 64 -7.88 15.36 2.11
CA MET A 64 -9.13 14.68 2.44
C MET A 64 -10.04 15.56 3.28
N VAL A 65 -11.33 15.42 3.05
CA VAL A 65 -12.39 16.04 3.85
C VAL A 65 -13.48 14.99 4.04
N GLY A 66 -13.99 14.86 5.26
CA GLY A 66 -15.01 13.87 5.52
C GLY A 66 -15.65 13.97 6.89
N TYR A 67 -16.77 13.27 7.00
CA TYR A 67 -17.55 13.12 8.21
C TYR A 67 -17.36 11.72 8.79
N PHE A 68 -17.15 11.63 10.10
CA PHE A 68 -16.94 10.36 10.80
C PHE A 68 -17.88 10.29 12.00
N ILE A 69 -18.68 9.22 12.05
CA ILE A 69 -19.63 8.92 13.11
C ILE A 69 -19.18 7.61 13.75
N PRO A 70 -18.22 7.62 14.68
CA PRO A 70 -17.88 6.44 15.45
C PRO A 70 -19.02 6.13 16.43
N LEU A 71 -19.57 4.90 16.39
CA LEU A 71 -20.60 4.47 17.34
C LEU A 71 -20.00 3.69 18.48
N TYR A 72 -19.16 2.70 18.17
CA TYR A 72 -18.46 1.89 19.16
C TYR A 72 -17.15 1.35 18.60
N GLU A 73 -16.25 0.99 19.49
CA GLU A 73 -14.95 0.40 19.17
C GLU A 73 -14.88 -0.98 19.81
N VAL A 74 -14.62 -2.00 18.98
CA VAL A 74 -14.34 -3.36 19.44
C VAL A 74 -12.82 -3.51 19.47
N LYS A 75 -12.26 -3.76 20.65
CA LYS A 75 -10.81 -3.93 20.83
C LYS A 75 -10.49 -5.20 21.60
N LEU A 76 -9.35 -5.80 21.29
CA LEU A 76 -8.84 -6.94 22.05
C LEU A 76 -8.51 -6.52 23.47
N ALA A 77 -9.18 -7.14 24.45
CA ALA A 77 -9.03 -6.78 25.86
C ALA A 77 -7.71 -7.25 26.48
N LYS A 78 -7.12 -8.32 25.95
CA LYS A 78 -5.83 -8.87 26.38
C LYS A 78 -4.80 -8.66 25.29
N LEU A 79 -3.71 -7.98 25.62
CA LEU A 79 -2.59 -7.72 24.69
C LEU A 79 -1.53 -8.83 24.72
N ASN A 80 -1.61 -9.78 25.66
CA ASN A 80 -0.78 -10.99 25.69
C ASN A 80 -1.31 -12.01 24.67
N LEU A 81 -1.36 -11.61 23.41
CA LEU A 81 -1.84 -12.45 22.31
C LEU A 81 -0.81 -13.55 22.07
N VAL A 82 -1.30 -14.79 21.92
CA VAL A 82 -0.48 -15.93 21.55
C VAL A 82 -1.00 -16.46 20.23
N LEU A 83 -0.13 -16.54 19.23
CA LEU A 83 -0.48 -17.14 17.95
C LEU A 83 -0.72 -18.64 18.10
N HIS A 84 -1.69 -19.15 17.34
CA HIS A 84 -1.94 -20.58 17.24
C HIS A 84 -0.66 -21.31 16.78
N GLU A 85 -0.38 -22.47 17.34
CA GLU A 85 0.87 -23.21 17.08
C GLU A 85 1.05 -23.55 15.60
N GLU A 86 -0.04 -23.72 14.85
CA GLU A 86 0.02 -23.95 13.40
C GLU A 86 0.62 -22.76 12.64
N ILE A 87 0.31 -21.53 13.07
CA ILE A 87 0.87 -20.32 12.45
C ILE A 87 2.38 -20.25 12.74
N LYS A 88 2.80 -20.59 13.97
CA LYS A 88 4.23 -20.64 14.32
C LYS A 88 4.98 -21.68 13.50
N ARG A 89 4.38 -22.86 13.27
CA ARG A 89 4.97 -23.93 12.45
C ARG A 89 5.02 -23.58 10.96
N ALA A 90 4.16 -22.69 10.49
CA ALA A 90 4.16 -22.24 9.10
C ALA A 90 5.30 -21.26 8.79
N VAL A 91 6.01 -20.73 9.80
CA VAL A 91 7.14 -19.82 9.60
C VAL A 91 8.31 -20.56 8.92
N PRO A 92 8.78 -20.12 7.74
CA PRO A 92 9.90 -20.76 7.06
C PRO A 92 11.22 -20.60 7.83
N TYR A 93 12.01 -21.67 7.91
CA TYR A 93 13.30 -21.68 8.62
C TYR A 93 14.44 -20.96 7.87
N SER A 94 14.30 -20.81 6.55
CA SER A 94 15.29 -20.19 5.66
C SER A 94 14.62 -19.19 4.73
N TRP A 95 15.41 -18.49 3.92
CA TRP A 95 14.90 -17.70 2.81
C TRP A 95 14.39 -18.62 1.69
N ASP A 96 13.14 -19.07 1.82
CA ASP A 96 12.40 -19.80 0.79
C ASP A 96 11.26 -18.93 0.23
N PRO A 97 11.45 -18.32 -0.95
CA PRO A 97 10.50 -17.35 -1.51
C PRO A 97 9.06 -17.86 -1.66
N ALA A 98 8.88 -19.13 -2.04
CA ALA A 98 7.55 -19.72 -2.17
C ALA A 98 6.84 -19.83 -0.81
N SER A 99 7.50 -20.38 0.22
CA SER A 99 6.88 -20.49 1.56
C SER A 99 6.70 -19.12 2.23
N LEU A 100 7.60 -18.17 2.00
CA LEU A 100 7.48 -16.80 2.52
C LEU A 100 6.29 -16.07 1.89
N ALA A 101 6.14 -16.15 0.56
CA ALA A 101 4.99 -15.59 -0.14
C ALA A 101 3.69 -16.25 0.33
N SER A 102 3.67 -17.58 0.43
CA SER A 102 2.52 -18.34 0.91
C SER A 102 2.14 -17.98 2.36
N PHE A 103 3.12 -17.74 3.24
CA PHE A 103 2.84 -17.28 4.60
C PHE A 103 2.15 -15.91 4.59
N ILE A 104 2.67 -14.95 3.81
CA ILE A 104 2.11 -13.59 3.71
C ILE A 104 0.71 -13.62 3.11
N GLU A 105 0.48 -14.46 2.10
CA GLU A 105 -0.84 -14.64 1.47
C GLU A 105 -1.86 -15.24 2.45
N ASN A 106 -1.49 -16.29 3.18
CA ASN A 106 -2.41 -17.03 4.04
C ASN A 106 -2.69 -16.34 5.38
N TYR A 107 -1.69 -15.69 5.99
CA TYR A 107 -1.79 -15.13 7.33
C TYR A 107 -1.74 -13.60 7.37
N GLY A 108 -1.35 -12.96 6.28
CA GLY A 108 -1.17 -11.52 6.21
C GLY A 108 0.10 -11.05 6.92
N THR A 109 0.27 -9.73 6.94
CA THR A 109 1.43 -9.06 7.56
C THR A 109 1.14 -8.54 8.97
N HIS A 110 -0.13 -8.31 9.27
CA HIS A 110 -0.59 -7.68 10.50
C HIS A 110 -1.86 -8.34 11.02
N ILE A 111 -2.06 -8.25 12.32
CA ILE A 111 -3.25 -8.73 13.03
C ILE A 111 -4.10 -7.52 13.40
N VAL A 112 -5.41 -7.62 13.19
CA VAL A 112 -6.38 -6.59 13.61
C VAL A 112 -6.51 -6.62 15.14
N THR A 113 -6.23 -5.50 15.80
CA THR A 113 -6.31 -5.37 17.26
C THR A 113 -7.53 -4.60 17.74
N SER A 114 -8.08 -3.74 16.88
CA SER A 114 -9.37 -3.10 17.09
C SER A 114 -10.06 -2.78 15.77
N ALA A 115 -11.38 -2.63 15.84
CA ALA A 115 -12.22 -2.14 14.76
C ALA A 115 -13.19 -1.09 15.31
N THR A 116 -13.17 0.10 14.72
CA THR A 116 -14.16 1.15 14.98
C THR A 116 -15.35 0.95 14.05
N VAL A 117 -16.54 0.83 14.61
CA VAL A 117 -17.79 0.59 13.89
C VAL A 117 -18.66 1.85 13.94
N GLY A 118 -19.25 2.21 12.81
CA GLY A 118 -20.08 3.39 12.68
C GLY A 118 -20.30 3.77 11.22
N GLY A 119 -20.20 5.07 10.91
CA GLY A 119 -20.37 5.59 9.56
C GLY A 119 -19.26 6.56 9.21
N ARG A 120 -18.83 6.57 7.94
CA ARG A 120 -17.96 7.62 7.41
C ARG A 120 -18.34 7.97 5.99
N ASP A 121 -18.21 9.24 5.66
CA ASP A 121 -18.35 9.74 4.29
C ASP A 121 -17.19 10.69 4.02
N VAL A 122 -16.28 10.27 3.15
CA VAL A 122 -15.00 10.94 2.94
C VAL A 122 -14.76 11.16 1.45
N VAL A 123 -14.29 12.36 1.13
CA VAL A 123 -13.76 12.72 -0.17
C VAL A 123 -12.24 12.78 -0.09
N TYR A 124 -11.58 11.98 -0.92
CA TYR A 124 -10.13 12.00 -1.10
C TYR A 124 -9.81 12.73 -2.40
N ILE A 125 -8.81 13.61 -2.34
CA ILE A 125 -8.39 14.44 -3.46
C ILE A 125 -6.92 14.18 -3.70
N ARG A 126 -6.60 13.80 -4.94
CA ARG A 126 -5.23 13.61 -5.41
C ARG A 126 -4.93 14.61 -6.51
N GLN A 127 -4.03 15.53 -6.24
CA GLN A 127 -3.49 16.45 -7.23
C GLN A 127 -2.33 15.78 -7.96
N HIS A 128 -2.44 15.63 -9.27
CA HIS A 128 -1.36 15.07 -10.08
C HIS A 128 -0.20 16.06 -10.25
N GLN A 129 0.99 15.54 -10.50
CA GLN A 129 2.20 16.34 -10.69
C GLN A 129 2.12 17.35 -11.83
N SER A 130 1.32 17.06 -12.87
CA SER A 130 1.08 17.95 -14.00
C SER A 130 0.14 19.14 -13.68
N SER A 131 -0.57 19.10 -12.55
CA SER A 131 -1.53 20.14 -12.18
C SER A 131 -0.84 21.48 -11.93
N SER A 132 -1.35 22.52 -12.61
CA SER A 132 -0.91 23.91 -12.45
C SER A 132 -1.46 24.59 -11.20
N LEU A 133 -2.38 23.95 -10.47
CA LEU A 133 -3.02 24.53 -9.29
C LEU A 133 -2.01 24.77 -8.15
N SER A 134 -2.18 25.91 -7.48
CA SER A 134 -1.45 26.24 -6.25
C SER A 134 -2.03 25.50 -5.04
N VAL A 135 -1.33 25.57 -3.90
CA VAL A 135 -1.82 25.01 -2.63
C VAL A 135 -3.14 25.66 -2.23
N SER A 136 -3.25 26.99 -2.31
CA SER A 136 -4.47 27.71 -1.96
C SER A 136 -5.64 27.38 -2.88
N ASP A 137 -5.39 27.09 -4.16
CA ASP A 137 -6.45 26.63 -5.06
C ASP A 137 -7.00 25.26 -4.63
N ILE A 138 -6.12 24.35 -4.20
CA ILE A 138 -6.51 23.03 -3.69
C ILE A 138 -7.25 23.15 -2.36
N GLU A 139 -6.81 24.03 -1.46
CA GLU A 139 -7.50 24.27 -0.18
C GLU A 139 -8.92 24.81 -0.37
N ASN A 140 -9.07 25.81 -1.25
CA ASN A 140 -10.38 26.31 -1.64
C ASN A 140 -11.23 25.20 -2.28
N TYR A 141 -10.62 24.39 -3.15
CA TYR A 141 -11.31 23.28 -3.79
C TYR A 141 -11.81 22.22 -2.80
N VAL A 142 -10.98 21.83 -1.82
CA VAL A 142 -11.36 20.91 -0.73
C VAL A 142 -12.53 21.49 0.06
N LYS A 143 -12.48 22.79 0.36
CA LYS A 143 -13.53 23.49 1.08
C LYS A 143 -14.84 23.50 0.30
N ASP A 144 -14.82 23.89 -0.97
CA ASP A 144 -16.01 23.95 -1.82
C ASP A 144 -16.70 22.58 -1.94
N ILE A 145 -15.91 21.50 -2.09
CA ILE A 145 -16.45 20.14 -2.11
C ILE A 145 -17.03 19.76 -0.74
N GLY A 146 -16.34 20.10 0.34
CA GLY A 146 -16.80 19.84 1.69
C GLY A 146 -18.13 20.53 1.98
N ASP A 147 -18.24 21.81 1.63
CA ASP A 147 -19.44 22.62 1.82
C ASP A 147 -20.60 22.06 0.99
N HIS A 148 -20.37 21.71 -0.28
CA HIS A 148 -21.39 21.12 -1.15
C HIS A 148 -21.83 19.72 -0.68
N ARG A 149 -20.91 18.89 -0.16
CA ARG A 149 -21.23 17.50 0.22
C ARG A 149 -21.79 17.38 1.63
N PHE A 150 -21.36 18.23 2.56
CA PHE A 150 -21.63 18.05 3.99
C PHE A 150 -22.47 19.17 4.63
N MET A 151 -22.81 20.24 3.90
CA MET A 151 -23.74 21.26 4.41
C MET A 151 -25.10 21.17 3.70
N ASP A 152 -26.17 21.09 4.50
CA ASP A 152 -27.55 21.23 4.02
C ASP A 152 -27.75 22.68 3.54
N SER A 153 -27.61 22.90 2.23
CA SER A 153 -27.98 24.17 1.61
C SER A 153 -29.48 24.13 1.34
N THR A 154 -30.26 24.77 2.21
CA THR A 154 -31.65 25.15 1.90
C THR A 154 -31.65 26.07 0.69
N GLY A 155 -32.01 25.53 -0.48
CA GLY A 155 -32.27 26.30 -1.69
C GLY A 155 -31.02 26.69 -2.48
N GLU A 156 -30.96 26.16 -3.71
CA GLU A 156 -30.23 26.70 -4.87
C GLU A 156 -28.88 27.39 -4.60
N SER A 157 -27.80 26.61 -4.66
CA SER A 157 -26.54 27.13 -5.18
C SER A 157 -26.22 26.42 -6.49
N SER A 158 -26.55 27.11 -7.58
CA SER A 158 -26.11 26.77 -8.93
C SER A 158 -24.59 26.95 -9.00
N ALA A 159 -23.86 25.88 -8.73
CA ALA A 159 -22.54 25.67 -9.32
C ALA A 159 -22.63 24.36 -10.08
N GLY A 160 -22.78 24.46 -11.41
CA GLY A 160 -22.70 23.28 -12.30
C GLY A 160 -21.42 22.48 -12.02
N PRO A 161 -21.33 21.23 -12.52
CA PRO A 161 -20.25 20.29 -12.19
C PRO A 161 -18.92 21.01 -12.23
N LEU A 162 -18.35 21.18 -11.02
CA LEU A 162 -17.08 21.79 -10.73
C LEU A 162 -16.10 21.43 -11.88
N LYS A 163 -15.75 22.41 -12.74
CA LYS A 163 -14.85 22.24 -13.90
C LYS A 163 -13.40 22.03 -13.45
N TYR A 164 -13.12 20.90 -12.80
CA TYR A 164 -11.78 20.56 -12.30
C TYR A 164 -11.24 19.28 -12.92
N LYS A 165 -12.04 18.57 -13.72
CA LYS A 165 -11.53 17.50 -14.61
C LYS A 165 -10.41 18.01 -15.53
N ASP A 166 -10.48 19.29 -15.91
CA ASP A 166 -9.49 19.95 -16.77
C ASP A 166 -8.22 20.42 -16.00
N LYS A 167 -8.12 20.15 -14.69
CA LYS A 167 -7.04 20.67 -13.83
C LYS A 167 -6.11 19.60 -13.27
N ASP A 168 -6.16 18.38 -13.82
CA ASP A 168 -5.37 17.23 -13.37
C ASP A 168 -5.51 16.93 -11.87
N VAL A 169 -6.76 16.83 -11.42
CA VAL A 169 -7.12 16.45 -10.05
C VAL A 169 -8.07 15.25 -10.08
N THR A 170 -7.77 14.22 -9.29
CA THR A 170 -8.66 13.08 -9.07
C THR A 170 -9.45 13.29 -7.78
N VAL A 171 -10.76 13.10 -7.84
CA VAL A 171 -11.66 13.13 -6.67
C VAL A 171 -12.27 11.75 -6.48
N ILE A 172 -12.19 11.25 -5.25
CA ILE A 172 -12.59 9.88 -4.91
C ILE A 172 -13.54 9.96 -3.72
N PHE A 173 -14.78 9.52 -3.92
CA PHE A 173 -15.79 9.46 -2.86
C PHE A 173 -15.79 8.06 -2.22
N ARG A 174 -15.71 8.01 -0.90
CA ARG A 174 -15.71 6.77 -0.11
C ARG A 174 -16.67 6.93 1.07
N ARG A 175 -17.86 6.34 0.93
CA ARG A 175 -18.84 6.19 2.01
C ARG A 175 -18.82 4.75 2.56
N ARG A 176 -19.04 4.61 3.86
CA ARG A 176 -19.14 3.33 4.60
C ARG A 176 -20.11 3.51 5.76
N GLY A 177 -21.03 2.57 5.95
CA GLY A 177 -22.06 2.61 6.99
C GLY A 177 -23.17 3.62 6.70
N GLY A 178 -24.38 3.31 7.16
CA GLY A 178 -25.62 4.00 6.81
C GLY A 178 -26.17 3.59 5.44
N ASP A 179 -27.17 4.32 4.97
CA ASP A 179 -27.75 4.15 3.63
C ASP A 179 -26.93 4.94 2.60
N ASP A 180 -26.29 4.22 1.67
CA ASP A 180 -25.48 4.83 0.62
C ASP A 180 -26.30 5.70 -0.36
N LEU A 181 -27.63 5.52 -0.43
CA LEU A 181 -28.51 6.28 -1.31
C LEU A 181 -28.92 7.65 -0.74
N GLU A 182 -28.89 7.81 0.59
CA GLU A 182 -29.32 9.05 1.26
C GLU A 182 -28.33 10.19 0.97
N GLN A 183 -28.81 11.27 0.33
CA GLN A 183 -27.95 12.38 -0.10
C GLN A 183 -27.81 13.45 0.97
N SER A 184 -28.82 13.62 1.84
CA SER A 184 -28.73 14.57 2.94
C SER A 184 -27.74 14.05 3.99
N PRO A 185 -26.69 14.82 4.34
CA PRO A 185 -25.71 14.42 5.34
C PRO A 185 -26.35 14.12 6.71
N ASP A 186 -27.32 14.95 7.11
CA ASP A 186 -28.01 14.83 8.38
C ASP A 186 -28.89 13.57 8.43
N ARG A 187 -29.65 13.30 7.36
CA ARG A 187 -30.45 12.07 7.27
C ARG A 187 -29.57 10.84 7.19
N TRP A 188 -28.49 10.89 6.39
CA TRP A 188 -27.53 9.78 6.32
C TRP A 188 -26.95 9.46 7.70
N ALA A 189 -26.60 10.47 8.50
CA ALA A 189 -26.09 10.29 9.85
C ALA A 189 -27.08 9.55 10.78
N GLU A 190 -28.39 9.75 10.60
CA GLU A 190 -29.42 9.00 11.34
C GLU A 190 -29.44 7.51 10.94
N THR A 191 -29.26 7.21 9.65
CA THR A 191 -29.24 5.83 9.14
C THR A 191 -28.04 5.02 9.63
N VAL A 192 -26.92 5.67 9.97
CA VAL A 192 -25.69 5.01 10.46
C VAL A 192 -25.95 4.15 11.70
N ARG A 193 -26.89 4.54 12.56
CA ARG A 193 -27.25 3.73 13.75
C ARG A 193 -27.93 2.42 13.39
N LEU A 194 -28.64 2.37 12.26
CA LEU A 194 -29.40 1.20 11.82
C LEU A 194 -28.52 0.25 10.99
N ALA A 195 -27.53 0.77 10.27
CA ALA A 195 -26.66 0.00 9.39
C ALA A 195 -25.18 0.42 9.51
N PRO A 196 -24.53 0.30 10.68
CA PRO A 196 -23.14 0.69 10.81
C PRO A 196 -22.19 -0.30 10.12
N ASP A 197 -21.04 0.18 9.66
CA ASP A 197 -19.96 -0.62 9.07
C ASP A 197 -18.62 -0.32 9.77
N VAL A 198 -17.58 -1.11 9.50
CA VAL A 198 -16.23 -0.86 9.99
C VAL A 198 -15.62 0.33 9.24
N ILE A 199 -15.29 1.40 9.99
CA ILE A 199 -14.80 2.66 9.42
C ILE A 199 -13.31 2.90 9.68
N ASN A 200 -12.74 2.22 10.68
CA ASN A 200 -11.31 2.23 11.00
C ASN A 200 -10.90 0.91 11.67
N MET A 201 -9.63 0.54 11.56
CA MET A 201 -9.04 -0.61 12.25
C MET A 201 -7.65 -0.25 12.75
N THR A 202 -7.24 -0.84 13.88
CA THR A 202 -5.84 -0.81 14.32
C THR A 202 -5.19 -2.17 14.16
N PHE A 203 -3.86 -2.16 14.04
CA PHE A 203 -3.10 -3.34 13.66
C PHE A 203 -1.87 -3.54 14.54
N THR A 204 -1.35 -4.76 14.55
CA THR A 204 -0.06 -5.11 15.15
C THR A 204 0.69 -6.07 14.22
N PRO A 205 1.99 -5.84 13.93
CA PRO A 205 2.74 -6.72 13.03
C PRO A 205 2.76 -8.16 13.54
N ILE A 206 2.47 -9.14 12.67
CA ILE A 206 2.41 -10.55 13.07
C ILE A 206 3.75 -11.04 13.65
N VAL A 207 4.86 -10.50 13.13
CA VAL A 207 6.22 -10.79 13.59
C VAL A 207 6.46 -10.44 15.05
N SER A 208 5.73 -9.46 15.61
CA SER A 208 5.85 -9.11 17.04
C SER A 208 5.33 -10.21 17.97
N LEU A 209 4.50 -11.13 17.47
CA LEU A 209 3.97 -12.27 18.23
C LEU A 209 4.71 -13.58 17.96
N LEU A 210 5.75 -13.54 17.12
CA LEU A 210 6.56 -14.70 16.72
C LEU A 210 7.94 -14.71 17.40
N GLU A 211 8.14 -13.91 18.45
CA GLU A 211 9.40 -13.89 19.20
C GLU A 211 9.80 -15.31 19.65
N GLY A 212 11.07 -15.65 19.39
CA GLY A 212 11.61 -16.98 19.68
C GLY A 212 11.34 -18.06 18.62
N VAL A 213 10.52 -17.79 17.59
CA VAL A 213 10.31 -18.72 16.48
C VAL A 213 11.53 -18.71 15.53
N PRO A 214 12.17 -19.85 15.25
CA PRO A 214 13.27 -19.92 14.28
C PRO A 214 12.82 -19.45 12.88
N GLY A 215 13.69 -18.76 12.15
CA GLY A 215 13.38 -18.28 10.79
C GLY A 215 12.61 -16.94 10.72
N ILE A 216 12.18 -16.39 11.86
CA ILE A 216 11.48 -15.09 11.94
C ILE A 216 12.19 -13.96 11.18
N LYS A 217 13.53 -13.93 11.16
CA LYS A 217 14.30 -12.90 10.47
C LYS A 217 14.06 -12.90 8.95
N HIS A 218 13.87 -14.08 8.35
CA HIS A 218 13.56 -14.20 6.93
C HIS A 218 12.14 -13.72 6.65
N LEU A 219 11.17 -14.11 7.50
CA LEU A 219 9.80 -13.64 7.40
C LEU A 219 9.68 -12.12 7.57
N ALA A 220 10.31 -11.55 8.60
CA ALA A 220 10.33 -10.11 8.82
C ALA A 220 10.89 -9.37 7.60
N ARG A 221 12.02 -9.84 7.07
CA ARG A 221 12.62 -9.24 5.87
C ARG A 221 11.71 -9.36 4.63
N ALA A 222 11.04 -10.49 4.45
CA ALA A 222 10.08 -10.67 3.35
C ALA A 222 8.86 -9.76 3.49
N ILE A 223 8.34 -9.58 4.71
CA ILE A 223 7.23 -8.65 4.99
C ILE A 223 7.67 -7.21 4.73
N ASP A 224 8.86 -6.79 5.17
CA ASP A 224 9.37 -5.44 4.93
C ASP A 224 9.46 -5.16 3.43
N LEU A 225 10.01 -6.10 2.66
CA LEU A 225 10.10 -6.05 1.21
C LEU A 225 8.71 -6.00 0.55
N TYR A 226 7.75 -6.80 1.03
CA TYR A 226 6.38 -6.76 0.53
C TYR A 226 5.71 -5.41 0.84
N LEU A 227 5.86 -4.85 2.03
CA LEU A 227 5.25 -3.57 2.41
C LEU A 227 5.88 -2.38 1.68
N GLU A 228 7.19 -2.44 1.41
CA GLU A 228 7.92 -1.38 0.72
C GLU A 228 7.60 -1.32 -0.77
N TYR A 229 7.56 -2.47 -1.45
CA TYR A 229 7.41 -2.55 -2.90
C TYR A 229 5.99 -2.91 -3.35
N LYS A 230 5.21 -3.58 -2.51
CA LYS A 230 3.84 -4.08 -2.76
C LYS A 230 3.64 -4.67 -4.17
N PRO A 231 4.46 -5.68 -4.56
CA PRO A 231 4.16 -6.42 -5.77
C PRO A 231 2.77 -7.08 -5.68
N PRO A 232 2.12 -7.41 -6.81
CA PRO A 232 0.96 -8.30 -6.82
C PRO A 232 1.25 -9.57 -6.01
N ILE A 233 0.26 -10.07 -5.28
CA ILE A 233 0.49 -11.18 -4.34
C ILE A 233 0.91 -12.46 -5.08
N GLU A 234 0.35 -12.65 -6.28
CA GLU A 234 0.70 -13.71 -7.23
C GLU A 234 2.17 -13.69 -7.68
N ASP A 235 2.79 -12.51 -7.68
CA ASP A 235 4.17 -12.31 -8.13
C ASP A 235 5.17 -12.25 -6.97
N LEU A 236 4.70 -12.28 -5.73
CA LEU A 236 5.54 -12.08 -4.55
C LEU A 236 6.66 -13.10 -4.45
N GLN A 237 6.41 -14.38 -4.78
CA GLN A 237 7.48 -15.39 -4.74
C GLN A 237 8.63 -15.01 -5.69
N TYR A 238 8.30 -14.61 -6.92
CA TYR A 238 9.29 -14.27 -7.93
C TYR A 238 10.03 -13.01 -7.52
N PHE A 239 9.33 -12.03 -6.97
CA PHE A 239 9.94 -10.84 -6.41
C PHE A 239 10.98 -11.16 -5.33
N LEU A 240 10.65 -12.08 -4.41
CA LEU A 240 11.54 -12.51 -3.33
C LEU A 240 12.73 -13.35 -3.81
N ASP A 241 12.58 -14.12 -4.90
CA ASP A 241 13.68 -14.88 -5.52
C ASP A 241 14.83 -13.96 -5.98
N PHE A 242 14.50 -12.77 -6.50
CA PHE A 242 15.49 -11.81 -6.99
C PHE A 242 16.18 -11.01 -5.88
N GLN A 243 15.75 -11.15 -4.61
CA GLN A 243 16.37 -10.46 -3.47
C GLN A 243 17.59 -11.18 -2.91
N ILE A 244 17.85 -12.41 -3.35
CA ILE A 244 19.07 -13.14 -3.00
C ILE A 244 20.21 -12.59 -3.85
N ALA A 245 21.32 -12.20 -3.23
CA ALA A 245 22.55 -11.90 -3.94
C ALA A 245 23.00 -13.15 -4.70
N ARG A 246 22.68 -13.22 -6.00
CA ARG A 246 23.22 -14.25 -6.88
C ARG A 246 24.70 -13.96 -7.04
N ILE A 247 25.55 -14.80 -6.45
CA ILE A 247 26.98 -14.77 -6.69
C ILE A 247 27.15 -15.14 -8.17
N TRP A 248 27.56 -14.17 -9.00
CA TRP A 248 27.75 -14.36 -10.44
C TRP A 248 29.03 -15.13 -10.80
N ALA A 249 29.82 -15.53 -9.79
CA ALA A 249 31.03 -16.30 -9.97
C ALA A 249 30.94 -17.61 -9.16
N PRO A 250 31.36 -18.77 -9.72
CA PRO A 250 31.48 -19.98 -8.92
C PRO A 250 32.42 -19.72 -7.73
N GLU A 251 31.95 -19.99 -6.52
CA GLU A 251 32.83 -20.02 -5.36
C GLU A 251 33.92 -21.06 -5.63
N GLN A 252 35.19 -20.65 -5.49
CA GLN A 252 36.32 -21.58 -5.51
C GLN A 252 36.27 -22.42 -4.23
N SER A 253 35.40 -23.42 -4.18
CA SER A 253 35.53 -24.50 -3.21
C SER A 253 36.85 -25.22 -3.51
N ASN A 254 37.72 -25.39 -2.52
CA ASN A 254 38.99 -26.13 -2.58
C ASN A 254 38.79 -27.65 -2.79
N ILE A 255 37.92 -28.04 -3.72
CA ILE A 255 37.80 -29.40 -4.19
C ILE A 255 38.71 -29.49 -5.42
N GLN A 256 39.79 -30.25 -5.30
CA GLN A 256 40.64 -30.64 -6.44
C GLN A 256 39.79 -31.40 -7.47
N ARG A 257 39.10 -30.67 -8.33
CA ARG A 257 38.51 -31.22 -9.56
C ARG A 257 39.63 -31.33 -10.58
N LYS A 258 39.84 -32.55 -11.10
CA LYS A 258 40.58 -32.75 -12.35
C LYS A 258 40.00 -31.83 -13.41
N GLU A 259 40.84 -30.96 -13.98
CA GLU A 259 40.46 -30.04 -15.05
C GLU A 259 39.83 -30.81 -16.23
N PRO A 260 38.64 -30.40 -16.70
CA PRO A 260 38.26 -30.72 -18.06
C PRO A 260 39.17 -29.91 -18.99
N VAL A 261 39.88 -30.62 -19.87
CA VAL A 261 40.66 -30.02 -20.94
C VAL A 261 39.70 -29.34 -21.92
N CYS A 262 39.47 -28.03 -21.77
CA CYS A 262 38.88 -27.19 -22.80
C CYS A 262 40.00 -26.34 -23.43
N PRO A 263 40.22 -26.39 -24.75
CA PRO A 263 41.15 -25.48 -25.40
C PRO A 263 40.54 -24.06 -25.33
N SER A 264 41.31 -23.12 -24.79
CA SER A 264 40.90 -21.74 -24.55
C SER A 264 40.23 -21.06 -25.75
N LEU A 265 39.09 -20.38 -25.54
CA LEU A 265 38.59 -19.38 -26.49
C LEU A 265 39.24 -18.03 -26.16
N GLN A 266 40.08 -17.53 -27.06
CA GLN A 266 40.70 -16.21 -26.93
C GLN A 266 39.77 -15.16 -27.53
N PHE A 267 39.43 -14.13 -26.75
CA PHE A 267 38.77 -12.93 -27.27
C PHE A 267 39.76 -11.77 -27.23
N SER A 268 40.04 -11.19 -28.39
CA SER A 268 40.76 -9.92 -28.51
C SER A 268 39.73 -8.79 -28.42
N LEU A 269 39.78 -8.03 -27.32
CA LEU A 269 39.06 -6.77 -27.22
C LEU A 269 39.80 -5.78 -28.13
N MET A 270 39.09 -5.22 -29.12
CA MET A 270 39.54 -4.24 -30.15
C MET A 270 39.80 -4.81 -31.56
N GLY A 271 38.75 -5.31 -32.23
CA GLY A 271 38.73 -5.62 -33.68
C GLY A 271 37.39 -6.24 -34.16
N PRO A 272 37.05 -6.21 -35.48
CA PRO A 272 35.69 -6.50 -35.93
C PRO A 272 35.35 -8.01 -36.07
N LYS A 273 34.21 -8.34 -35.44
CA LYS A 273 33.19 -9.41 -35.65
C LYS A 273 33.61 -10.88 -35.83
N LEU A 274 33.26 -11.67 -34.82
CA LEU A 274 33.14 -13.13 -34.87
C LEU A 274 31.88 -13.52 -35.69
N TYR A 275 32.05 -14.41 -36.67
CA TYR A 275 30.93 -15.06 -37.37
C TYR A 275 30.72 -16.46 -36.80
N VAL A 276 29.50 -16.73 -36.37
CA VAL A 276 29.02 -18.03 -35.90
C VAL A 276 28.69 -18.88 -37.13
N SER A 277 29.22 -20.11 -37.21
CA SER A 277 28.77 -21.05 -38.25
C SER A 277 27.36 -21.56 -37.91
N PRO A 278 26.37 -21.41 -38.81
CA PRO A 278 25.02 -21.90 -38.62
C PRO A 278 24.82 -23.33 -39.15
N ASP A 279 25.89 -24.07 -39.45
CA ASP A 279 25.78 -25.39 -40.07
C ASP A 279 24.84 -26.32 -39.29
N GLN A 280 23.73 -26.67 -39.95
CA GLN A 280 22.65 -27.46 -39.37
C GLN A 280 23.11 -28.89 -39.11
N VAL A 281 22.89 -29.34 -37.88
CA VAL A 281 23.01 -30.76 -37.53
C VAL A 281 21.77 -31.49 -38.09
N ILE A 282 21.95 -32.20 -39.21
CA ILE A 282 20.91 -33.08 -39.78
C ILE A 282 20.92 -34.40 -38.99
N TYR A 283 19.80 -34.73 -38.35
CA TYR A 283 19.56 -36.05 -37.79
C TYR A 283 18.97 -36.97 -38.88
N ILE A 284 19.67 -38.05 -39.21
CA ILE A 284 19.13 -39.14 -40.04
C ILE A 284 18.53 -40.19 -39.10
N PHE A 285 17.22 -40.41 -39.17
CA PHE A 285 16.57 -41.58 -38.58
C PHE A 285 16.39 -42.64 -39.68
N THR A 286 16.69 -43.90 -39.34
CA THR A 286 16.53 -45.09 -40.21
C THR A 286 15.09 -45.56 -40.24
#